data_AF-A0A956Z474-F1
#
_entry.id   AF-A0A956Z474-F1
#
_cell.length_a   1.000
_cell.length_b   1.000
_cell.length_c   1.000
_cell.angle_alpha   90.00
_cell.angle_beta   90.00
_cell.angle_gamma   90.00
#
_symmetry.space_group_name_H-M   'P 1'
#
loop_
_entity.id
_entity.type
_entity.pdbx_description
1 polymer ?
#
loop_
_entity_poly.entity_id
_entity_poly.type
_entity_poly.pdbx_seq_one_letter_code
_entity_poly.pdbx_strand_id
1 'polypeptide(L)' 'PVVRGRRLAVEHVMDMLAAGDTPDSLLKAYPWLEQEDIEACILFEKELKGKEIRY' A
#
# COMPACT_ATOMS: atom_id res chain seq x y z
N PRO A 1 6.31 -6.71 2.18
CA PRO A 1 5.02 -7.37 1.82
C PRO A 1 4.55 -6.94 0.43
N VAL A 2 3.93 -7.87 -0.30
CA VAL A 2 3.49 -7.66 -1.69
C VAL A 2 1.98 -7.72 -1.80
N VAL A 3 1.39 -6.83 -2.59
CA VAL A 3 -0.06 -6.79 -2.84
C VAL A 3 -0.46 -8.03 -3.66
N ARG A 4 -1.33 -8.87 -3.11
CA ARG A 4 -1.85 -10.11 -3.75
C ARG A 4 -0.78 -11.04 -4.33
N GLY A 5 0.42 -11.10 -3.74
CA GLY A 5 1.53 -11.92 -4.25
C GLY A 5 2.13 -11.43 -5.58
N ARG A 6 1.83 -10.20 -5.99
CA ARG A 6 2.33 -9.58 -7.23
C ARG A 6 3.57 -8.72 -6.96
N ARG A 7 4.27 -8.28 -8.00
CA ARG A 7 5.49 -7.46 -7.87
C ARG A 7 5.27 -6.02 -7.37
N LEU A 8 4.07 -5.66 -6.92
CA LEU A 8 3.80 -4.36 -6.31
C LEU A 8 3.98 -4.47 -4.80
N ALA A 9 5.02 -3.82 -4.28
CA ALA A 9 5.26 -3.76 -2.84
C ALA A 9 4.30 -2.77 -2.18
N VAL A 10 3.89 -3.08 -0.94
CA VAL A 10 3.10 -2.16 -0.11
C VAL A 10 3.83 -0.82 0.05
N GLU A 11 5.15 -0.86 0.23
CA GLU A 11 6.01 0.33 0.31
C GLU A 11 5.89 1.21 -0.94
N HIS A 12 5.83 0.61 -2.13
CA HIS A 12 5.71 1.35 -3.37
C HIS A 12 4.36 2.08 -3.49
N VAL A 13 3.27 1.44 -3.05
CA VAL A 13 1.95 2.09 -2.98
C VAL A 13 2.00 3.28 -2.01
N MET A 14 2.69 3.13 -0.88
CA MET A 14 2.87 4.24 0.08
C MET A 14 3.73 5.36 -0.47
N ASP A 15 4.80 5.05 -1.21
CA ASP A 15 5.64 6.07 -1.86
C ASP A 15 4.83 6.89 -2.87
N MET A 16 3.95 6.24 -3.65
CA MET A 16 3.06 6.93 -4.59
C MET A 16 2.08 7.84 -3.84
N LEU A 17 1.42 7.33 -2.79
CA LEU A 17 0.53 8.13 -1.95
C LEU A 17 1.27 9.32 -1.30
N ALA A 18 2.50 9.12 -0.84
CA ALA A 18 3.35 10.17 -0.27
C ALA A 18 3.80 11.21 -1.32
N ALA A 19 3.97 10.79 -2.58
CA ALA A 19 4.24 11.68 -3.71
C ALA A 19 3.00 12.50 -4.13
N GLY A 20 1.83 12.21 -3.58
CA GLY A 20 0.58 12.91 -3.86
C GLY A 20 -0.36 12.19 -4.83
N ASP A 21 -0.06 10.94 -5.20
CA ASP A 21 -1.05 10.13 -5.93
C ASP A 21 -2.28 9.88 -5.07
N THR A 22 -3.42 9.72 -5.75
CA THR A 22 -4.68 9.37 -5.10
C THR A 22 -4.98 7.89 -5.29
N PRO A 23 -5.76 7.26 -4.38
CA PRO A 23 -6.20 5.88 -4.55
C PRO A 23 -6.84 5.62 -5.93
N ASP A 24 -7.61 6.59 -6.44
CA ASP A 24 -8.26 6.51 -7.75
C ASP A 24 -7.24 6.47 -8.90
N SER A 25 -6.15 7.25 -8.80
CA SER A 25 -5.01 7.21 -9.74
C SER A 25 -4.34 5.84 -9.75
N LEU A 26 -4.12 5.27 -8.56
CA LEU A 26 -3.55 3.94 -8.39
C LEU A 26 -4.45 2.85 -8.98
N LEU A 27 -5.76 2.89 -8.74
CA LEU A 27 -6.72 1.94 -9.33
C LEU A 27 -6.78 2.04 -10.86
N LYS A 28 -6.59 3.23 -11.43
CA LYS A 28 -6.49 3.44 -12.89
C LYS A 28 -5.17 2.93 -13.47
N ALA A 29 -4.06 3.19 -12.77
CA ALA A 29 -2.73 2.73 -13.20
C ALA A 29 -2.56 1.21 -13.07
N TYR A 30 -3.24 0.62 -12.09
CA TYR A 30 -3.22 -0.81 -11.81
C TYR A 30 -4.66 -1.36 -11.85
N PRO A 31 -5.17 -1.77 -13.03
CA PRO A 31 -6.55 -2.27 -13.19
C PRO A 31 -6.89 -3.53 -12.37
N TRP A 32 -5.86 -4.17 -11.83
CA TRP A 32 -5.96 -5.36 -10.98
C TRP A 32 -5.91 -5.04 -9.49
N LEU A 33 -5.59 -3.79 -9.13
CA LEU A 33 -5.58 -3.30 -7.76
C LEU A 33 -7.02 -2.97 -7.37
N GLU A 34 -7.42 -3.42 -6.20
CA GLU A 34 -8.74 -3.12 -5.64
C GLU A 34 -8.64 -2.13 -4.49
N GLN A 35 -9.75 -1.46 -4.17
CA GLN A 35 -9.80 -0.51 -3.05
C GLN A 35 -9.40 -1.20 -1.75
N GLU A 36 -9.83 -2.45 -1.56
CA GLU A 36 -9.51 -3.30 -0.41
C GLU A 36 -8.01 -3.55 -0.27
N ASP A 37 -7.26 -3.62 -1.38
CA ASP A 37 -5.80 -3.78 -1.34
C ASP A 37 -5.14 -2.51 -0.79
N ILE A 38 -5.65 -1.33 -1.15
CA ILE A 38 -5.16 -0.04 -0.65
C ILE A 38 -5.46 0.09 0.84
N GLU A 39 -6.67 -0.27 1.27
CA GLU A 39 -7.04 -0.28 2.68
C GLU A 39 -6.19 -1.25 3.49
N ALA A 40 -5.95 -2.45 2.96
CA ALA A 40 -5.06 -3.43 3.58
C ALA A 40 -3.61 -2.93 3.67
N CYS A 41 -3.13 -2.18 2.67
CA CYS A 41 -1.82 -1.52 2.73
C CYS A 41 -1.75 -0.50 3.87
N ILE A 42 -2.77 0.35 4.02
CA ILE A 42 -2.84 1.37 5.07
C ILE A 42 -2.92 0.72 6.45
N LEU A 43 -3.73 -0.33 6.60
CA LEU A 43 -3.81 -1.09 7.83
C LEU A 43 -2.48 -1.78 8.14
N PHE A 44 -1.84 -2.37 7.15
CA PHE A 44 -0.53 -2.99 7.30
C PHE A 44 0.53 -1.99 7.76
N GLU A 45 0.56 -0.77 7.21
CA GLU A 45 1.49 0.27 7.65
C GLU A 45 1.25 0.67 9.11
N LYS A 46 -0.02 0.81 9.53
CA LYS A 46 -0.38 1.10 10.92
C LYS A 46 0.07 -0.02 11.87
N GLU A 47 -0.16 -1.28 11.47
CA GLU A 47 0.27 -2.46 12.24
C GLU A 47 1.80 -2.62 12.27
N LEU A 48 2.48 -2.33 11.15
CA LEU A 48 3.93 -2.41 11.05
C LEU A 48 4.60 -1.34 11.92
N LYS A 49 4.13 -0.08 11.86
CA LYS A 49 4.58 1.00 12.74
C LYS A 49 4.24 0.73 14.21
N GLY A 50 3.13 0.05 14.48
CA GLY A 50 2.78 -0.44 15.82
C GLY A 50 3.71 -1.55 16.33
N LYS A 51 4.35 -2.31 15.42
CA LYS A 51 5.36 -3.33 15.72
C LYS A 51 6.79 -2.82 15.78
N GLU A 52 7.03 -1.53 15.55
CA GLU A 52 8.32 -0.90 15.80
C GLU A 52 8.55 -0.68 17.31
N ILE A 53 8.40 -1.75 18.09
CA ILE A 53 9.01 -1.85 19.41
C ILE A 53 10.44 -2.37 19.20
N ARG A 54 11.35 -1.40 19.22
CA ARG A 54 12.75 -1.48 19.68
C ARG A 54 13.60 -2.69 19.26
N TYR A 55 14.65 -2.40 18.50
CA TYR A 55 15.97 -2.97 18.75
C TYR A 55 16.96 -1.86 19.04
#